data_AF-A0A7M3MC72-F1
#
_entry.id   AF-A0A7M3MC72-F1
#
_cell.length_a   1.000
_cell.length_b   1.000
_cell.length_c   1.000
_cell.angle_alpha   90.00
_cell.angle_beta   90.00
_cell.angle_gamma   90.00
#
_symmetry.space_group_name_H-M   'P 1'
#
loop_
_entity.id
_entity.type
_entity.pdbx_description
1 polymer ?
#
loop_
_entity_poly.entity_id
_entity_poly.type
_entity_poly.pdbx_seq_one_letter_code
_entity_poly.pdbx_strand_id
1 'polypeptide(L)'
;MENRERLRRTNPAEALKKDIAELKSRITETEKRVEEWDKLAQIAAAPNCDLGDCAEAYARRLDRADFYRDAVAHQKMELREMERKLDQLQRSSDGSSGGGSGGGSGGSH
;
A
#
# COMPACT_ATOMS: atom_id res chain seq x y z
N MET A 1 1.46 -7.29 22.74
CA MET A 1 0.55 -7.08 21.59
C MET A 1 -0.75 -6.35 21.96
N GLU A 2 -1.18 -6.33 23.23
CA GLU A 2 -2.43 -5.68 23.69
C GLU A 2 -2.61 -4.20 23.35
N ASN A 3 -1.52 -3.44 23.18
CA ASN A 3 -1.61 -1.99 22.98
C ASN A 3 -2.13 -1.62 21.57
N ARG A 4 -1.86 -2.43 20.53
CA ARG A 4 -2.25 -2.14 19.13
C ARG A 4 -3.73 -2.43 18.89
N GLU A 5 -4.24 -3.53 19.45
CA GLU A 5 -5.68 -3.84 19.41
C GLU A 5 -6.51 -2.88 20.26
N ARG A 6 -6.01 -2.48 21.43
CA ARG A 6 -6.68 -1.48 22.26
C ARG A 6 -6.76 -0.13 21.54
N LEU A 7 -5.69 0.31 20.88
CA LEU A 7 -5.67 1.53 20.08
C LEU A 7 -6.67 1.49 18.92
N ARG A 8 -6.80 0.35 18.23
CA ARG A 8 -7.79 0.18 17.16
C ARG A 8 -9.23 0.26 17.67
N ARG A 9 -9.49 -0.15 18.91
CA ARG A 9 -10.82 -0.06 19.53
C ARG A 9 -11.14 1.33 20.07
N THR A 10 -10.18 2.03 20.65
CA THR A 10 -10.41 3.33 21.29
C THR A 10 -10.17 4.51 20.36
N ASN A 11 -9.30 4.37 19.36
CA ASN A 11 -8.92 5.45 18.46
C ASN A 11 -8.58 4.90 17.06
N PRO A 12 -9.59 4.41 16.31
CA PRO A 12 -9.39 3.71 15.04
C PRO A 12 -8.71 4.59 13.98
N ALA A 13 -8.97 5.90 13.97
CA ALA A 13 -8.33 6.84 13.05
C ALA A 13 -6.82 6.98 13.33
N GLU A 14 -6.41 7.11 14.60
CA GLU A 14 -4.99 7.19 14.97
C GLU A 14 -4.24 5.88 14.72
N ALA A 15 -4.90 4.74 14.96
CA ALA A 15 -4.33 3.44 14.59
C ALA A 15 -4.11 3.33 13.08
N LEU A 16 -5.09 3.76 12.28
CA LEU A 16 -5.02 3.71 10.82
C LEU A 16 -3.96 4.67 10.25
N LYS A 17 -3.78 5.87 10.84
CA LYS A 17 -2.69 6.80 10.48
C LYS A 17 -1.31 6.16 10.67
N LYS A 18 -1.10 5.42 11.77
CA LYS A 18 0.15 4.71 12.01
C LYS A 18 0.37 3.62 10.97
N ASP A 19 -0.66 2.82 10.68
CA ASP A 19 -0.57 1.77 9.66
C ASP A 19 -0.30 2.36 8.25
N ILE A 20 -0.89 3.51 7.92
CA ILE A 20 -0.61 4.27 6.68
C ILE A 20 0.86 4.73 6.63
N ALA A 21 1.39 5.27 7.73
CA ALA A 21 2.78 5.73 7.78
C ALA A 21 3.77 4.55 7.63
N GLU A 22 3.48 3.42 8.28
CA GLU A 22 4.24 2.18 8.14
C GLU A 22 4.23 1.68 6.69
N LEU A 23 3.05 1.68 6.04
CA LEU A 23 2.92 1.28 4.64
C LEU A 23 3.66 2.22 3.68
N LYS A 24 3.62 3.54 3.90
CA LYS A 24 4.41 4.52 3.13
C LYS A 24 5.92 4.27 3.23
N SER A 25 6.40 3.93 4.43
CA SER A 25 7.80 3.55 4.63
C SER A 25 8.17 2.29 3.85
N ARG A 26 7.32 1.25 3.93
CA ARG A 26 7.51 0.00 3.18
C ARG A 26 7.48 0.21 1.66
N ILE A 27 6.61 1.09 1.15
CA ILE A 27 6.60 1.46 -0.27
C ILE A 27 7.94 2.05 -0.67
N THR A 28 8.46 3.01 0.10
CA THR A 28 9.75 3.65 -0.18
C THR A 28 10.89 2.63 -0.21
N GLU A 29 10.92 1.69 0.74
CA GLU A 29 11.91 0.61 0.77
C GLU A 29 11.77 -0.33 -0.43
N THR A 30 10.54 -0.64 -0.82
CA THR A 30 10.25 -1.51 -1.98
C THR A 30 10.66 -0.81 -3.29
N GLU A 31 10.42 0.50 -3.42
CA GLU A 31 10.89 1.31 -4.55
C GLU A 31 12.42 1.34 -4.64
N LYS A 32 13.12 1.46 -3.51
CA LYS A 32 14.59 1.33 -3.49
C LYS A 32 15.06 -0.03 -3.97
N ARG A 33 14.34 -1.12 -3.65
CA ARG A 33 14.65 -2.46 -4.18
C ARG A 33 14.50 -2.50 -5.70
N VAL A 34 13.46 -1.89 -6.26
CA VAL A 34 13.30 -1.78 -7.72
C VAL A 34 14.54 -1.12 -8.33
N GLU A 35 14.95 0.04 -7.81
CA GLU A 35 16.13 0.76 -8.30
C GLU A 35 17.44 -0.06 -8.19
N GLU A 36 17.61 -0.79 -7.09
CA GLU A 36 18.76 -1.68 -6.90
C GLU A 36 18.79 -2.78 -7.98
N TRP A 37 17.68 -3.45 -8.21
CA TRP A 37 17.59 -4.52 -9.21
C TRP A 37 17.72 -3.99 -10.64
N ASP A 38 17.18 -2.81 -10.94
CA ASP A 38 17.36 -2.14 -12.23
C ASP A 38 18.82 -1.79 -12.49
N LYS A 39 19.54 -1.25 -11.50
CA LYS A 39 20.98 -0.98 -11.62
C LYS A 39 21.77 -2.26 -11.87
N LEU A 40 21.44 -3.33 -11.14
CA LEU A 40 22.07 -4.62 -11.37
C LEU A 40 21.75 -5.19 -12.75
N ALA A 41 20.52 -5.03 -13.24
CA ALA A 41 20.14 -5.42 -14.59
C ALA A 41 20.97 -4.65 -15.63
N GLN A 42 21.10 -3.32 -15.48
CA GLN A 42 21.94 -2.51 -16.38
C GLN A 42 23.40 -2.97 -16.40
N ILE A 43 23.97 -3.34 -15.26
CA ILE A 43 25.34 -3.90 -15.20
C ILE A 43 25.42 -5.21 -15.99
N ALA A 44 24.41 -6.08 -15.90
CA ALA A 44 24.38 -7.34 -16.65
C ALA A 44 24.12 -7.13 -18.16
N ALA A 45 23.47 -6.03 -18.55
CA ALA A 45 23.27 -5.65 -19.95
C ALA A 45 24.50 -4.96 -20.59
N ALA A 46 25.55 -4.68 -19.80
CA ALA A 46 26.73 -4.00 -20.31
C ALA A 46 27.49 -4.89 -21.33
N PRO A 47 28.05 -4.30 -22.40
CA PRO A 47 28.74 -5.06 -23.45
C PRO A 47 30.03 -5.73 -22.96
N ASN A 48 30.59 -5.25 -21.85
CA ASN A 48 31.77 -5.78 -21.16
C ASN A 48 31.39 -6.52 -19.87
N CYS A 49 30.18 -7.06 -19.80
CA CYS A 49 29.75 -7.81 -18.62
C CYS A 49 30.61 -9.08 -18.48
N ASP A 50 31.29 -9.19 -17.34
CA ASP A 50 32.18 -10.31 -17.00
C ASP A 50 31.45 -11.43 -16.21
N LEU A 51 30.11 -11.38 -16.15
CA LEU A 51 29.31 -12.46 -15.58
C LEU A 51 29.27 -13.59 -16.60
N GLY A 52 29.53 -14.84 -16.19
CA GLY A 52 29.59 -15.97 -17.13
C GLY A 52 28.38 -16.07 -18.07
N ASP A 53 27.17 -15.77 -17.58
CA ASP A 53 25.96 -15.63 -18.38
C ASP A 53 25.25 -14.28 -18.12
N CYS A 54 25.70 -13.25 -18.81
CA CYS A 54 25.18 -11.89 -18.69
C CYS A 54 23.72 -11.74 -19.13
N ALA A 55 23.31 -12.48 -20.16
CA ALA A 55 21.93 -12.43 -20.67
C ALA A 55 20.96 -13.05 -19.66
N GLU A 56 21.31 -14.20 -19.09
CA GLU A 56 20.51 -14.83 -18.03
C GLU A 56 20.50 -13.96 -16.76
N ALA A 57 21.65 -13.41 -16.38
CA ALA A 57 21.74 -12.50 -15.23
C ALA A 57 20.86 -11.25 -15.41
N TYR A 58 20.84 -10.68 -16.61
CA TYR A 58 19.98 -9.54 -16.95
C TYR A 58 18.50 -9.89 -16.81
N ALA A 59 18.06 -10.99 -17.44
CA ALA A 59 16.67 -11.43 -17.39
C ALA A 59 16.21 -11.68 -15.94
N ARG A 60 16.98 -12.44 -15.15
CA ARG A 60 16.65 -12.71 -13.74
C ARG A 60 16.57 -11.45 -12.89
N ARG A 61 17.41 -10.45 -13.17
CA ARG A 61 17.42 -9.18 -12.42
C ARG A 61 16.24 -8.29 -12.81
N LEU A 62 15.87 -8.28 -14.10
CA LEU A 62 14.65 -7.62 -14.58
C LEU A 62 13.39 -8.22 -13.97
N ASP A 63 13.24 -9.56 -14.02
CA ASP A 63 12.09 -10.25 -13.43
C ASP A 63 11.92 -9.89 -11.94
N ARG A 64 13.06 -9.74 -11.24
CA ARG A 64 13.06 -9.34 -9.84
C ARG A 64 12.68 -7.88 -9.63
N ALA A 65 13.13 -6.97 -10.51
CA ALA A 65 12.69 -5.58 -10.50
C ALA A 65 11.17 -5.50 -10.75
N ASP A 66 10.65 -6.26 -11.72
CA ASP A 66 9.22 -6.32 -12.04
C ASP A 66 8.39 -6.87 -10.88
N PHE A 67 8.84 -7.92 -10.21
CA PHE A 67 8.21 -8.42 -8.99
C PHE A 67 8.05 -7.32 -7.92
N TYR A 68 9.09 -6.50 -7.71
CA TYR A 68 9.01 -5.39 -6.76
C TYR A 68 8.14 -4.23 -7.27
N ARG A 69 8.09 -3.97 -8.59
CA ARG A 69 7.18 -2.98 -9.18
C ARG A 69 5.72 -3.36 -8.96
N ASP A 70 5.37 -4.63 -9.16
CA ASP A 70 4.04 -5.16 -8.89
C ASP A 70 3.69 -5.03 -7.40
N ALA A 71 4.64 -5.35 -6.51
CA ALA A 71 4.45 -5.16 -5.07
C ALA A 71 4.21 -3.68 -4.72
N VAL A 72 4.95 -2.74 -5.31
CA VAL A 72 4.72 -1.29 -5.12
C VAL A 72 3.34 -0.89 -5.63
N ALA A 73 2.91 -1.38 -6.80
CA ALA A 73 1.59 -1.09 -7.33
C ALA A 73 0.48 -1.57 -6.38
N HIS A 74 0.61 -2.79 -5.86
CA HIS A 74 -0.33 -3.36 -4.89
C HIS A 74 -0.36 -2.57 -3.58
N GLN A 75 0.80 -2.22 -3.03
CA GLN A 75 0.90 -1.41 -1.82
C GLN A 75 0.32 0.00 -2.01
N LYS A 76 0.49 0.61 -3.18
CA LYS A 76 -0.12 1.91 -3.51
C LYS A 76 -1.64 1.83 -3.61
N MET A 77 -2.20 0.71 -4.09
CA MET A 77 -3.65 0.49 -4.07
C MET A 77 -4.17 0.38 -2.63
N GLU A 78 -3.51 -0.44 -1.79
CA GLU A 78 -3.85 -0.60 -0.37
C GLU A 78 -3.77 0.75 0.37
N LEU A 79 -2.71 1.52 0.12
CA LEU A 79 -2.54 2.85 0.70
C LEU A 79 -3.72 3.78 0.40
N ARG A 80 -4.16 3.82 -0.87
CA ARG A 80 -5.32 4.63 -1.28
C ARG A 80 -6.60 4.17 -0.60
N GLU A 81 -6.77 2.87 -0.39
CA GLU A 81 -7.93 2.33 0.33
C GLU A 81 -7.90 2.74 1.80
N MET A 82 -6.75 2.65 2.45
CA MET A 82 -6.57 3.06 3.85
C MET A 82 -6.77 4.57 4.02
N GLU A 83 -6.24 5.40 3.12
CA GLU A 83 -6.44 6.85 3.13
C GLU A 83 -7.93 7.22 2.97
N ARG A 84 -8.68 6.52 2.11
CA ARG A 84 -10.15 6.69 2.01
C ARG A 84 -10.87 6.29 3.30
N LYS A 85 -10.50 5.17 3.91
CA LYS A 85 -11.07 4.73 5.19
C LYS A 85 -10.79 5.74 6.31
N LEU A 86 -9.59 6.33 6.32
CA LEU A 86 -9.23 7.35 7.29
C LEU A 86 -10.09 8.61 7.12
N ASP A 87 -10.26 9.08 5.89
CA ASP A 87 -11.14 10.22 5.58
C ASP A 87 -12.60 9.96 6.00
N GLN A 88 -13.12 8.75 5.77
CA GLN A 88 -14.45 8.34 6.26
C GLN A 88 -14.55 8.38 7.78
N LEU A 89 -13.56 7.84 8.49
CA LEU A 89 -13.53 7.83 9.96
C LEU A 89 -13.50 9.25 10.52
N GLN A 90 -12.68 10.14 9.94
CA GLN A 90 -12.58 11.54 10.36
C GLN A 90 -13.87 12.32 10.09
N ARG A 91 -14.54 12.08 8.97
CA ARG A 91 -15.86 12.69 8.68
C ARG A 91 -16.96 12.16 9.59
N SER A 92 -16.87 10.89 10.02
CA SER A 92 -17.84 10.30 10.94
C SER A 92 -17.67 10.75 12.40
N SER A 93 -16.44 11.13 12.81
CA SER A 93 -16.17 11.65 14.16
C SER A 93 -16.58 13.11 14.35
N ASP A 94 -16.61 13.91 13.28
CA ASP A 94 -16.84 15.35 13.33
C ASP A 94 -18.31 15.77 13.16
N GLY A 95 -19.25 14.81 13.28
CA GLY A 95 -20.68 15.09 13.34
C GLY A 95 -21.38 15.04 12.00
N SER A 96 -22.03 13.91 11.73
CA SER A 96 -23.24 13.87 10.92
C SER A 96 -24.41 13.43 11.79
N SER A 97 -24.84 14.36 12.65
CA SER A 97 -26.26 14.54 12.96
C SER A 97 -26.94 15.16 11.72
N GLY A 98 -26.95 14.43 10.60
CA GLY A 98 -27.62 14.83 9.37
C GLY A 98 -28.90 14.02 9.26
N GLY A 99 -30.00 14.61 9.75
CA GLY A 99 -31.31 13.98 9.83
C GLY A 99 -31.80 13.38 8.50
N GLY A 100 -32.39 12.20 8.62
CA GLY A 100 -33.14 11.50 7.59
C GLY A 100 -34.19 10.62 8.23
N SER A 101 -34.99 11.21 9.13
CA SER A 101 -36.24 10.59 9.59
C SER A 101 -37.30 10.81 8.50
N GLY A 102 -37.60 9.77 7.73
CA GLY A 102 -38.75 9.73 6.84
C GLY A 102 -38.78 8.39 6.11
N GLY A 103 -39.80 7.55 6.21
CA GLY A 103 -41.04 7.57 6.97
C GLY A 103 -41.62 6.16 6.86
N GLY A 104 -42.27 5.69 7.92
CA GLY A 104 -43.04 4.45 7.87
C GLY A 104 -44.26 4.60 6.96
N SER A 105 -44.52 3.57 6.16
CA SER A 105 -45.81 3.14 5.56
C SER A 105 -45.45 1.83 4.84
N GLY A 106 -45.86 0.64 5.27
CA GLY A 106 -47.25 0.23 5.47
C GLY A 106 -47.78 -0.33 4.15
N GLY A 107 -48.17 -1.61 4.13
CA GLY A 107 -49.09 -2.13 3.11
C GLY A 107 -48.60 -3.33 2.31
N SER A 108 -49.07 -4.50 2.74
CA SER A 108 -49.55 -5.66 1.98
C SER A 108 -49.39 -5.64 0.45
N HIS A 109 -48.82 -6.70 -0.11
CA HIS A 109 -49.39 -7.58 -1.15
C HIS A 109 -48.69 -8.95 -1.06
#